data_AF-A0A1C6IH42-F1
#
_entry.id   AF-A0A1C6IH42-F1
#
_cell.length_a   1.000
_cell.length_b   1.000
_cell.length_c   1.000
_cell.angle_alpha   90.00
_cell.angle_beta   90.00
_cell.angle_gamma   90.00
#
_symmetry.space_group_name_H-M   'P 1'
#
loop_
_entity.id
_entity.type
_entity.pdbx_description
1 polymer ?
#
loop_
_entity_poly.entity_id
_entity_poly.type
_entity_poly.pdbx_seq_one_letter_code
_entity_poly.pdbx_strand_id
1 'polypeptide(L)'
;MSNFYNEINKLTEDIVKHRVNEIQVEERINRLKKRYGEDAFPSFNFEKNPQLWSKSYLLELKEKNVTGAYSEEFLLYMAEVSDYLAKRKKRTLIMVVSMLTVSFTILINVRTYSSQIIKKLYNLIKKKKTTMFDNKKNFKKK
;
A
#
# COMPACT_ATOMS: atom_id res chain seq x y z
N MET A 1 31.11 -25.01 -0.45
CA MET A 1 30.25 -24.46 0.64
C MET A 1 29.70 -23.06 0.35
N SER A 2 30.45 -22.08 -0.18
CA SER A 2 29.96 -20.68 -0.26
C SER A 2 28.72 -20.44 -1.15
N ASN A 3 28.54 -21.22 -2.23
CA ASN A 3 27.43 -21.02 -3.17
C ASN A 3 26.04 -21.33 -2.57
N PHE A 4 25.93 -22.32 -1.68
CA PHE A 4 24.65 -22.63 -1.02
C PHE A 4 24.22 -21.48 -0.10
N TYR A 5 25.11 -21.05 0.80
CA TYR A 5 24.84 -19.95 1.71
C TYR A 5 24.54 -18.64 0.97
N ASN A 6 25.20 -18.37 -0.16
CA ASN A 6 24.89 -17.22 -1.00
C ASN A 6 23.46 -17.29 -1.56
N GLU A 7 23.00 -18.47 -1.99
CA GLU A 7 21.63 -18.66 -2.48
C GLU A 7 20.59 -18.52 -1.36
N ILE A 8 20.88 -19.02 -0.16
CA ILE A 8 20.04 -18.84 1.03
C ILE A 8 19.96 -17.37 1.43
N ASN A 9 21.09 -16.66 1.48
CA ASN A 9 21.12 -15.23 1.80
C ASN A 9 20.33 -14.41 0.78
N LYS A 10 20.46 -14.74 -0.52
CA LYS A 10 19.70 -14.10 -1.58
C LYS A 10 18.20 -14.39 -1.47
N LEU A 11 17.82 -15.64 -1.20
CA LEU A 11 16.43 -16.03 -0.97
C LEU A 11 15.84 -15.26 0.22
N THR A 12 16.56 -15.20 1.33
CA THR A 12 16.15 -14.45 2.53
C THR A 12 15.99 -12.97 2.24
N GLU A 13 16.91 -12.37 1.46
CA GLU A 13 16.79 -10.97 1.05
C GLU A 13 15.56 -10.73 0.15
N ASP A 14 15.28 -11.65 -0.78
CA ASP A 14 14.10 -11.61 -1.64
C ASP A 14 12.81 -11.75 -0.82
N ILE A 15 12.79 -12.59 0.22
CA ILE A 15 11.68 -12.74 1.17
C ILE A 15 11.45 -11.45 1.94
N VAL A 16 12.50 -10.88 2.55
CA VAL A 16 12.40 -9.65 3.37
C VAL A 16 11.93 -8.46 2.54
N LYS A 17 12.31 -8.40 1.26
CA LYS A 17 11.86 -7.37 0.31
C LYS A 17 10.52 -7.69 -0.35
N HIS A 18 9.90 -8.83 -0.03
CA HIS A 18 8.68 -9.34 -0.65
C HIS A 18 8.76 -9.35 -2.20
N ARG A 19 9.90 -9.82 -2.72
CA ARG A 19 10.10 -10.07 -4.16
C ARG A 19 9.66 -11.47 -4.57
N VAL A 20 9.56 -12.36 -3.61
CA VAL A 20 9.03 -13.72 -3.75
C VAL A 20 7.92 -13.94 -2.73
N ASN A 21 6.91 -14.72 -3.10
CA ASN A 21 5.83 -15.17 -2.21
C ASN A 21 6.13 -16.57 -1.65
N GLU A 22 5.28 -17.05 -0.74
CA GLU A 22 5.43 -18.37 -0.10
C GLU A 22 5.62 -19.53 -1.11
N ILE A 23 4.80 -19.58 -2.16
CA ILE A 23 4.87 -20.62 -3.21
C ILE A 23 6.23 -20.58 -3.93
N GLN A 24 6.71 -19.39 -4.28
CA GLN A 24 8.00 -19.22 -4.96
C GLN A 24 9.19 -19.55 -4.05
N VAL A 25 9.05 -19.35 -2.74
CA VAL A 25 10.04 -19.76 -1.75
C VAL A 25 10.11 -21.29 -1.68
N GLU A 26 8.97 -21.96 -1.56
CA GLU A 26 8.86 -23.42 -1.58
C GLU A 26 9.50 -24.03 -2.84
N GLU A 27 9.16 -23.51 -4.02
CA GLU A 27 9.78 -23.95 -5.28
C GLU A 27 11.30 -23.77 -5.27
N ARG A 28 11.79 -22.66 -4.70
CA ARG A 28 13.23 -22.37 -4.66
C ARG A 28 13.95 -23.27 -3.66
N ILE A 29 13.35 -23.56 -2.51
CA ILE A 29 13.85 -24.57 -1.56
C ILE A 29 13.94 -25.93 -2.25
N ASN A 30 12.89 -26.37 -2.94
CA ASN A 30 12.88 -27.63 -3.69
C ASN A 30 13.99 -27.69 -4.76
N ARG A 31 14.25 -26.58 -5.47
CA ARG A 31 15.38 -26.49 -6.41
C ARG A 31 16.74 -26.60 -5.71
N LEU A 32 16.87 -26.01 -4.52
CA LEU A 32 18.10 -26.08 -3.74
C LEU A 32 18.34 -27.48 -3.16
N LYS A 33 17.30 -28.15 -2.64
CA LYS A 33 17.35 -29.55 -2.21
C LYS A 33 17.82 -30.48 -3.34
N LYS A 34 17.23 -30.36 -4.53
CA LYS A 34 17.67 -31.12 -5.72
C LYS A 34 19.12 -30.88 -6.12
N ARG A 35 19.66 -29.69 -5.86
CA ARG A 35 21.03 -29.31 -6.26
C ARG A 35 22.08 -29.68 -5.20
N TYR A 36 21.75 -29.53 -3.93
CA TYR A 36 22.70 -29.62 -2.82
C TYR A 36 22.44 -30.82 -1.89
N GLY A 37 21.38 -31.59 -2.12
CA GLY A 37 20.93 -32.72 -1.31
C GLY A 37 19.68 -32.37 -0.49
N GLU A 38 18.84 -33.38 -0.22
CA GLU A 38 17.66 -33.22 0.63
C GLU A 38 18.05 -32.77 2.05
N ASP A 39 19.18 -33.25 2.55
CA ASP A 39 19.72 -32.91 3.88
C ASP A 39 20.43 -31.54 3.95
N ALA A 40 20.39 -30.75 2.86
CA ALA A 40 21.01 -29.42 2.82
C ALA A 40 20.36 -28.41 3.80
N PHE A 41 19.14 -28.69 4.25
CA PHE A 41 18.38 -27.86 5.18
C PHE A 41 18.34 -28.54 6.54
N PRO A 42 19.15 -28.10 7.52
CA PRO A 42 19.11 -28.67 8.86
C PRO A 42 17.75 -28.37 9.50
N SER A 43 17.25 -29.31 10.30
CA SER A 43 16.10 -29.04 11.14
C SER A 43 16.46 -27.95 12.15
N PHE A 44 15.55 -27.01 12.35
CA PHE A 44 15.72 -25.92 13.30
C PHE A 44 14.42 -25.78 14.05
N ASN A 45 14.48 -26.00 15.37
CA ASN A 45 13.32 -25.79 16.21
C ASN A 45 13.20 -24.30 16.50
N PHE A 46 12.09 -23.70 16.11
CA PHE A 46 11.81 -22.30 16.39
C PHE A 46 10.35 -22.13 16.79
N GLU A 47 10.13 -21.21 17.73
CA GLU A 47 8.80 -20.86 18.16
C GLU A 47 8.19 -19.83 17.20
N LYS A 48 7.00 -20.13 16.69
CA LYS A 48 6.22 -19.19 15.87
C LYS A 48 5.56 -18.18 16.79
N ASN A 49 5.82 -16.89 16.56
CA ASN A 49 5.12 -15.83 17.27
C ASN A 49 3.65 -15.78 16.81
N PRO A 50 2.66 -15.70 17.75
CA PRO A 50 1.27 -15.50 17.40
C PRO A 50 1.03 -14.27 16.50
N GLN A 51 -0.07 -14.34 15.74
CA GLN A 51 -0.42 -13.42 14.66
C GLN A 51 -0.51 -11.94 15.11
N LEU A 52 -0.25 -11.00 14.19
CA LEU A 52 0.03 -9.55 14.34
C LEU A 52 1.50 -9.16 14.08
N TRP A 53 2.13 -9.86 13.13
CA TRP A 53 3.52 -9.59 12.79
C TRP A 53 3.75 -8.15 12.31
N SER A 54 4.90 -7.62 12.72
CA SER A 54 5.40 -6.30 12.36
C SER A 54 6.57 -6.42 11.39
N LYS A 55 6.94 -5.31 10.78
CA LYS A 55 8.17 -5.26 9.96
C LYS A 55 9.43 -5.51 10.81
N SER A 56 9.44 -5.11 12.09
CA SER A 56 10.57 -5.39 12.99
C SER A 56 10.71 -6.89 13.22
N TYR A 57 9.61 -7.61 13.42
CA TYR A 57 9.64 -9.05 13.57
C TYR A 57 10.22 -9.77 12.34
N LEU A 58 9.88 -9.33 11.13
CA LEU A 58 10.50 -9.88 9.91
C LEU A 58 12.03 -9.61 9.84
N LEU A 59 12.49 -8.48 10.38
CA LEU A 59 13.92 -8.19 10.48
C LEU A 59 14.61 -9.04 11.55
N GLU A 60 13.96 -9.30 12.69
CA GLU A 60 14.45 -10.23 13.70
C GLU A 60 14.62 -11.65 13.12
N LEU A 61 13.66 -12.11 12.30
CA LEU A 61 13.80 -13.38 11.59
C LEU A 61 14.99 -13.36 10.60
N LYS A 62 15.23 -12.24 9.91
CA LYS A 62 16.42 -12.08 9.06
C LYS A 62 17.71 -12.19 9.88
N GLU A 63 17.77 -11.57 11.05
CA GLU A 63 18.94 -11.67 11.93
C GLU A 63 19.19 -13.11 12.38
N LYS A 64 18.13 -13.82 12.77
CA LYS A 64 18.21 -15.27 13.09
C LYS A 64 18.73 -16.08 11.90
N ASN A 65 18.32 -15.75 10.67
CA ASN A 65 18.85 -16.40 9.47
C ASN A 65 20.36 -16.20 9.29
N VAL A 66 20.83 -14.97 9.47
CA VAL A 66 22.27 -14.64 9.40
C VAL A 66 23.08 -15.41 10.45
N THR A 67 22.49 -15.69 11.61
CA THR A 67 23.13 -16.50 12.66
C THR A 67 23.08 -18.02 12.40
N GLY A 68 22.45 -18.47 11.32
CA GLY A 68 22.43 -19.88 10.90
C GLY A 68 21.05 -20.55 10.90
N ALA A 69 19.95 -19.84 11.18
CA ALA A 69 18.60 -20.39 11.08
C ALA A 69 18.10 -20.39 9.63
N TYR A 70 18.24 -21.52 8.92
CA TYR A 70 17.78 -21.64 7.53
C TYR A 70 17.07 -22.95 7.23
N SER A 71 16.39 -23.55 8.20
CA SER A 71 15.52 -24.70 7.91
C SER A 71 14.43 -24.33 6.91
N GLU A 72 13.93 -25.32 6.18
CA GLU A 72 12.81 -25.14 5.25
C GLU A 72 11.61 -24.49 5.92
N GLU A 73 11.19 -25.04 7.07
CA GLU A 73 10.06 -24.52 7.85
C GLU A 73 10.27 -23.06 8.27
N PHE A 74 11.51 -22.70 8.60
CA PHE A 74 11.85 -21.34 8.99
C PHE A 74 11.76 -20.36 7.82
N LEU A 75 12.28 -20.73 6.64
CA LEU A 75 12.22 -19.89 5.45
C LEU A 75 10.77 -19.74 4.94
N LEU A 76 9.97 -20.80 4.99
CA LEU A 76 8.54 -20.75 4.67
C LEU A 76 7.80 -19.84 5.64
N TYR A 77 8.08 -19.95 6.94
CA TYR A 77 7.49 -19.07 7.94
C TYR A 77 7.89 -17.60 7.73
N MET A 78 9.14 -17.31 7.37
CA MET A 78 9.55 -15.96 6.98
C MET A 78 8.76 -15.44 5.77
N ALA A 79 8.48 -16.32 4.80
CA ALA A 79 7.70 -15.99 3.61
C ALA A 79 6.23 -15.68 3.98
N GLU A 80 5.62 -16.49 4.83
CA GLU A 80 4.26 -16.27 5.37
C GLU A 80 4.13 -14.90 6.04
N VAL A 81 5.10 -14.55 6.91
CA VAL A 81 5.17 -13.25 7.59
C VAL A 81 5.30 -12.10 6.58
N SER A 82 6.16 -12.26 5.57
CA SER A 82 6.35 -11.27 4.51
C SER A 82 5.08 -11.05 3.69
N ASP A 83 4.40 -12.12 3.29
CA ASP A 83 3.15 -12.08 2.54
C ASP A 83 2.03 -11.40 3.33
N TYR A 84 1.93 -11.68 4.64
CA TYR A 84 1.01 -11.00 5.54
C TYR A 84 1.26 -9.48 5.57
N LEU A 85 2.52 -9.07 5.76
CA LEU A 85 2.89 -7.65 5.82
C LEU A 85 2.62 -6.93 4.49
N ALA A 86 2.89 -7.58 3.37
CA ALA A 86 2.63 -7.02 2.06
C ALA A 86 1.13 -6.85 1.78
N LYS A 87 0.31 -7.86 2.13
CA LYS A 87 -1.15 -7.77 2.04
C LYS A 87 -1.69 -6.64 2.91
N ARG A 88 -1.17 -6.50 4.14
CA ARG A 88 -1.54 -5.40 5.06
C ARG A 88 -1.19 -4.03 4.48
N LYS A 89 0.04 -3.85 3.97
CA LYS A 89 0.47 -2.59 3.34
C LYS A 89 -0.37 -2.23 2.12
N LYS A 90 -0.67 -3.21 1.26
CA LYS A 90 -1.55 -3.00 0.08
C LYS A 90 -2.95 -2.56 0.49
N ARG A 91 -3.56 -3.19 1.51
CA ARG A 91 -4.87 -2.79 2.04
C ARG A 91 -4.86 -1.35 2.54
N THR A 92 -3.84 -0.96 3.32
CA THR A 92 -3.71 0.43 3.81
C THR A 92 -3.55 1.42 2.66
N LEU A 93 -2.74 1.11 1.65
CA LEU A 93 -2.57 1.96 0.47
C LEU A 93 -3.90 2.18 -0.27
N ILE A 94 -4.65 1.09 -0.52
CA ILE A 94 -5.96 1.16 -1.19
C ILE A 94 -6.92 2.05 -0.40
N MET A 95 -6.98 1.90 0.93
CA MET A 95 -7.81 2.75 1.79
C MET A 95 -7.43 4.24 1.66
N VAL A 96 -6.14 4.57 1.75
CA VAL A 96 -5.67 5.96 1.63
C VAL A 96 -6.01 6.55 0.26
N VAL A 97 -5.75 5.82 -0.82
CA VAL A 97 -6.09 6.27 -2.18
C VAL A 97 -7.59 6.49 -2.33
N SER A 98 -8.42 5.57 -1.81
CA SER A 98 -9.88 5.69 -1.87
C SER A 98 -10.42 6.89 -1.09
N MET A 99 -9.80 7.22 0.06
CA MET A 99 -10.19 8.39 0.85
C MET A 99 -9.83 9.71 0.15
N LEU A 100 -8.67 9.76 -0.52
CA LEU A 100 -8.25 10.91 -1.30
C LEU A 100 -9.15 11.16 -2.52
N THR A 101 -9.54 10.12 -3.24
CA THR A 101 -10.42 10.27 -4.41
C THR A 101 -11.80 10.79 -4.02
N VAL A 102 -12.39 10.27 -2.93
CA VAL A 102 -13.67 10.77 -2.40
C VAL A 102 -13.56 12.23 -1.93
N SER A 103 -12.47 12.58 -1.24
CA SER A 103 -12.25 13.96 -0.80
C SER A 103 -12.13 14.92 -2.00
N PHE A 104 -11.46 14.48 -3.06
CA PHE A 104 -11.28 15.26 -4.27
C PHE A 104 -12.60 15.46 -5.04
N THR A 105 -13.45 14.43 -5.14
CA THR A 105 -14.77 14.59 -5.79
C THR A 105 -15.68 15.54 -5.03
N ILE A 106 -15.65 15.51 -3.69
CA ILE A 106 -16.39 16.46 -2.86
C ILE A 106 -15.90 17.90 -3.13
N LEU A 107 -14.59 18.13 -3.18
CA LEU A 107 -14.01 19.44 -3.48
C LEU A 107 -14.42 20.00 -4.84
N ILE A 108 -14.41 19.17 -5.89
CA ILE A 108 -14.87 19.57 -7.23
C ILE A 108 -16.35 19.93 -7.19
N ASN A 109 -17.17 19.12 -6.53
CA ASN A 109 -18.60 19.38 -6.40
C ASN A 109 -18.85 20.71 -5.68
N VAL A 110 -18.21 20.94 -4.52
CA VAL A 110 -18.33 22.20 -3.76
C VAL A 110 -17.95 23.40 -4.64
N ARG A 111 -16.81 23.35 -5.34
CA ARG A 111 -16.38 24.42 -6.25
C ARG A 111 -17.41 24.69 -7.35
N THR A 112 -18.00 23.63 -7.90
CA THR A 112 -19.02 23.72 -8.94
C THR A 112 -20.28 24.39 -8.40
N TYR A 113 -20.76 23.99 -7.22
CA TYR A 113 -21.90 24.61 -6.55
C TYR A 113 -21.65 26.09 -6.23
N SER A 114 -20.48 26.43 -5.66
CA SER A 114 -20.13 27.82 -5.38
C SER A 114 -20.10 28.68 -6.65
N SER A 115 -19.55 28.16 -7.74
CA SER A 115 -19.53 28.85 -9.05
C SER A 115 -20.94 29.13 -9.58
N GLN A 116 -21.86 28.16 -9.46
CA GLN A 116 -23.26 28.35 -9.86
C GLN A 116 -23.97 29.43 -9.02
N ILE A 117 -23.76 29.42 -7.70
CA ILE A 117 -24.35 30.42 -6.78
C ILE A 117 -23.84 31.83 -7.14
N ILE A 118 -22.53 31.99 -7.34
CA ILE A 118 -21.94 33.28 -7.72
C ILE A 118 -22.51 33.78 -9.04
N LYS A 119 -22.62 32.92 -10.06
CA LYS A 119 -23.23 33.28 -11.35
C LYS A 119 -24.70 33.73 -11.18
N LYS A 120 -25.47 33.03 -10.34
CA LYS A 120 -26.87 33.37 -10.06
C LYS A 120 -27.00 34.73 -9.36
N LEU A 121 -26.17 35.00 -8.35
CA LEU A 121 -26.13 36.28 -7.64
C LEU A 121 -25.74 37.43 -8.58
N TYR A 122 -24.72 37.24 -9.42
CA TYR A 122 -24.29 38.23 -10.40
C TYR A 122 -25.43 38.62 -11.36
N ASN A 123 -26.18 37.63 -11.88
CA ASN A 123 -27.32 37.88 -12.76
C ASN A 123 -28.47 38.63 -12.06
N LEU A 124 -28.74 38.32 -10.78
CA LEU A 124 -29.76 39.02 -10.00
C LEU A 124 -29.38 40.50 -9.77
N ILE A 125 -28.13 40.79 -9.43
CA ILE A 125 -27.64 42.16 -9.25
C ILE A 125 -27.72 42.94 -10.57
N LYS A 126 -27.30 42.32 -11.68
CA LYS A 126 -27.36 42.92 -13.02
C LYS A 126 -28.80 43.27 -13.42
N LYS A 127 -29.76 42.35 -13.23
CA LYS A 127 -31.18 42.57 -13.52
C LYS A 127 -31.78 43.68 -12.66
N LYS A 128 -31.40 43.79 -11.38
CA LYS A 128 -31.87 44.86 -10.50
C LYS A 128 -31.31 46.24 -10.90
N LYS A 129 -30.07 46.30 -11.41
CA LYS A 129 -29.51 47.57 -11.93
C LYS A 129 -30.25 48.05 -13.17
N THR A 130 -30.54 47.18 -14.14
CA THR A 130 -31.23 47.58 -15.38
C THR A 130 -32.63 48.15 -15.11
N THR A 131 -33.41 47.52 -14.22
CA THR A 131 -34.76 48.02 -13.88
C THR A 131 -34.74 49.36 -13.15
N MET A 132 -33.74 49.62 -12.30
CA MET A 132 -33.59 50.94 -11.66
C MET A 132 -33.24 52.05 -12.67
N PHE A 133 -32.40 51.75 -13.65
CA PHE A 133 -32.06 52.72 -14.70
C PHE A 133 -33.26 53.08 -15.59
N ASP A 134 -34.09 52.09 -15.94
CA ASP A 134 -35.29 52.32 -16.74
C ASP A 134 -36.33 53.17 -15.98
N ASN A 135 -36.52 52.88 -14.68
CA ASN A 135 -37.46 53.64 -13.85
C ASN A 135 -37.00 55.11 -13.65
N LYS A 136 -35.69 55.35 -13.52
CA LYS A 136 -35.13 56.71 -13.40
C LYS A 136 -35.30 57.55 -14.68
N LYS A 137 -35.27 56.93 -15.87
CA LYS A 137 -35.52 57.63 -17.14
C LYS A 137 -36.98 58.05 -17.30
N ASN A 138 -37.92 57.22 -16.85
CA ASN A 138 -39.36 57.54 -16.89
C ASN A 138 -39.73 58.69 -15.95
N PHE A 139 -39.03 58.84 -14.82
CA PHE A 139 -39.25 59.94 -13.87
C PHE A 139 -38.83 61.32 -14.39
N LYS A 140 -37.90 61.41 -15.36
CA LYS A 140 -37.46 62.70 -15.94
C LYS A 140 -38.32 63.19 -17.10
N LYS A 141 -39.30 62.40 -17.56
CA LYS A 141 -40.20 62.74 -18.67
C LYS A 141 -41.59 63.22 -18.20
N LYS A 142 -41.84 63.20 -16.89
CA LYS A 142 -42.98 63.87 -16.24
C LYS A 142 -42.51 65.19 -15.67
#